data_AF-A0A7Y0GXF1-F1
#
_entry.id   AF-A0A7Y0GXF1-F1
#
_cell.length_a   1.000
_cell.length_b   1.000
_cell.length_c   1.000
_cell.angle_alpha   90.00
_cell.angle_beta   90.00
_cell.angle_gamma   90.00
#
_symmetry.space_group_name_H-M   'P 1'
#
loop_
_entity.id
_entity.type
_entity.pdbx_description
1 polymer ?
#
loop_
_entity_poly.entity_id
_entity_poly.type
_entity_poly.pdbx_seq_one_letter_code
_entity_poly.pdbx_strand_id
1 'polypeptide(L)'
;MDNTRASAGEPVDPDIDLRRARPARHRRDEATMLATIAAGGATGAAARYLIGQGWPTAAEAFPASTLGINVLGCALIGVLMVLITEVWSRQRLIRPFLGTGVLGGFTTFSTYTVDIQRLVAGAHVDIALFYLFLTPVGALLAVWVSATATRRLVNWRIQ
;
A
#
# COMPACT_ATOMS: atom_id res chain seq x y z
N MET A 1 10.94 39.46 -66.00
CA MET A 1 12.02 39.07 -65.08
C MET A 1 11.31 38.57 -63.81
N ASP A 2 10.72 37.38 -63.83
CA ASP A 2 11.32 36.06 -63.58
C ASP A 2 11.88 35.93 -62.15
N ASN A 3 11.21 35.15 -61.29
CA ASN A 3 11.72 33.82 -60.94
C ASN A 3 10.66 33.00 -60.19
N THR A 4 10.10 32.03 -60.89
CA THR A 4 9.37 30.91 -60.32
C THR A 4 10.41 29.89 -59.88
N ARG A 5 10.69 29.71 -58.57
CA ARG A 5 11.34 28.50 -58.02
C ARG A 5 11.47 28.48 -56.49
N ALA A 6 11.01 27.35 -55.94
CA ALA A 6 11.56 26.61 -54.81
C ALA A 6 11.28 27.06 -53.36
N SER A 7 10.20 26.52 -52.79
CA SER A 7 10.31 25.68 -51.58
C SER A 7 9.33 24.51 -51.66
N ALA A 8 9.43 23.75 -52.76
CA ALA A 8 8.89 22.40 -52.84
C ALA A 8 9.75 21.51 -51.94
N GLY A 9 9.11 20.87 -50.95
CA GLY A 9 9.67 19.75 -50.21
C GLY A 9 10.58 20.13 -49.06
N GLU A 10 10.02 20.64 -47.96
CA GLU A 10 10.56 20.22 -46.67
C GLU A 10 10.12 18.75 -46.49
N PRO A 11 11.05 17.78 -46.56
CA PRO A 11 10.69 16.39 -46.36
C PRO A 11 10.19 16.28 -44.92
N VAL A 12 8.93 15.87 -44.75
CA VAL A 12 8.47 15.36 -43.47
C VAL A 12 9.38 14.19 -43.13
N ASP A 13 10.25 14.38 -42.13
CA ASP A 13 11.16 13.35 -41.64
C ASP A 13 10.35 12.10 -41.25
N PRO A 14 10.44 10.98 -42.00
CA PRO A 14 9.66 9.78 -41.73
C PRO A 14 10.26 8.94 -40.60
N ASP A 15 11.41 9.33 -40.03
CA ASP A 15 12.22 8.44 -39.19
C ASP A 15 11.92 8.55 -37.70
N ILE A 16 10.80 9.20 -37.35
CA ILE A 16 10.17 9.00 -36.03
C ILE A 16 9.45 7.64 -36.05
N ASP A 17 10.23 6.55 -35.99
CA ASP A 17 9.75 5.18 -35.87
C ASP A 17 9.25 4.93 -34.42
N LEU A 18 8.13 5.57 -34.06
CA LEU A 18 7.48 5.50 -32.73
C LEU A 18 6.98 4.09 -32.36
N ARG A 19 7.05 3.12 -33.27
CA ARG A 19 6.29 1.86 -33.18
C ARG A 19 7.12 0.60 -32.93
N ARG A 20 8.46 0.60 -32.94
CA ARG A 20 9.21 -0.68 -32.97
C ARG A 20 10.04 -1.08 -31.74
N ALA A 21 10.22 -0.21 -30.74
CA ALA A 21 11.01 -0.58 -29.52
C ALA A 21 10.27 -0.45 -28.17
N ARG A 22 8.98 -0.09 -28.15
CA ARG A 22 8.24 0.22 -26.90
C ARG A 22 7.48 -0.91 -26.17
N PRO A 23 6.99 -2.00 -26.81
CA PRO A 23 6.13 -2.95 -26.08
C PRO A 23 6.88 -3.83 -25.09
N ALA A 24 8.11 -4.24 -25.42
CA ALA A 24 8.89 -5.13 -24.55
C ALA A 24 9.35 -4.46 -23.25
N ARG A 25 9.69 -3.16 -23.30
CA ARG A 25 10.11 -2.39 -22.12
C ARG A 25 8.94 -2.14 -21.17
N HIS A 26 7.77 -1.76 -21.68
CA HIS A 26 6.59 -1.54 -20.86
C HIS A 26 6.12 -2.82 -20.14
N ARG A 27 6.12 -3.97 -20.83
CA ARG A 27 5.79 -5.27 -20.23
C ARG A 27 6.77 -5.69 -19.14
N ARG A 28 8.07 -5.40 -19.32
CA ARG A 28 9.09 -5.67 -18.29
C ARG A 28 8.86 -4.80 -17.05
N ASP A 29 8.59 -3.51 -17.23
CA ASP A 29 8.34 -2.58 -16.12
C ASP A 29 7.07 -2.98 -15.33
N GLU A 30 6.01 -3.42 -16.02
CA GLU A 30 4.79 -3.95 -15.40
C GLU A 30 5.03 -5.25 -14.64
N ALA A 31 5.75 -6.21 -15.26
CA ALA A 31 6.11 -7.46 -14.61
C ALA A 31 6.97 -7.23 -13.36
N THR A 32 7.93 -6.30 -13.42
CA THR A 32 8.75 -5.91 -12.26
C THR A 32 7.88 -5.29 -11.16
N MET A 33 6.90 -4.46 -11.51
CA MET A 33 5.98 -3.86 -10.54
C MET A 33 5.11 -4.93 -9.85
N LEU A 34 4.52 -5.85 -10.61
CA LEU A 34 3.72 -6.95 -10.06
C LEU A 34 4.55 -7.88 -9.19
N ALA A 35 5.75 -8.25 -9.63
CA ALA A 35 6.67 -9.07 -8.84
C ALA A 35 7.05 -8.38 -7.52
N THR A 36 7.26 -7.05 -7.56
CA THR A 36 7.54 -6.24 -6.37
C THR A 36 6.35 -6.25 -5.39
N ILE A 37 5.13 -6.05 -5.88
CA ILE A 37 3.92 -6.10 -5.05
C ILE A 37 3.73 -7.51 -4.47
N ALA A 38 3.91 -8.56 -5.28
CA ALA A 38 3.75 -9.95 -4.87
C ALA A 38 4.76 -10.35 -3.80
N ALA A 39 6.03 -9.97 -3.96
CA ALA A 39 7.07 -10.21 -2.96
C ALA A 39 6.72 -9.53 -1.63
N GLY A 40 6.34 -8.25 -1.66
CA GLY A 40 5.91 -7.53 -0.47
C GLY A 40 4.66 -8.17 0.16
N GLY A 41 3.67 -8.53 -0.65
CA GLY A 41 2.44 -9.19 -0.21
C GLY A 41 2.69 -10.51 0.49
N ALA A 42 3.58 -11.35 -0.06
CA ALA A 42 4.01 -12.59 0.57
C ALA A 42 4.68 -12.35 1.93
N THR A 43 5.58 -11.36 2.01
CA THR A 43 6.23 -10.97 3.28
C THR A 43 5.20 -10.49 4.31
N GLY A 44 4.27 -9.63 3.92
CA GLY A 44 3.22 -9.11 4.80
C GLY A 44 2.29 -10.21 5.31
N ALA A 45 1.82 -11.07 4.41
CA ALA A 45 0.95 -12.19 4.76
C ALA A 45 1.65 -13.21 5.68
N ALA A 46 2.93 -13.51 5.43
CA ALA A 46 3.72 -14.37 6.29
C ALA A 46 3.89 -13.77 7.70
N ALA A 47 4.21 -12.48 7.80
CA ALA A 47 4.32 -11.79 9.08
C ALA A 47 2.99 -11.81 9.86
N ARG A 48 1.88 -11.52 9.19
CA ARG A 48 0.54 -11.63 9.80
C ARG A 48 0.26 -13.04 10.30
N TYR A 49 0.57 -14.05 9.49
CA TYR A 49 0.37 -15.45 9.86
C TYR A 49 1.19 -15.83 11.10
N LEU A 50 2.48 -15.46 11.14
CA LEU A 50 3.36 -15.75 12.28
C LEU A 50 2.90 -15.04 13.57
N ILE A 51 2.41 -13.80 13.48
CA ILE A 51 1.83 -13.09 14.62
C ILE A 51 0.57 -13.82 15.12
N GLY A 52 -0.32 -14.24 14.19
CA GLY A 52 -1.51 -15.01 14.55
C GLY A 52 -1.20 -16.34 15.25
N GLN A 53 -0.13 -17.01 14.83
CA GLN A 53 0.36 -18.25 15.46
C GLN A 53 0.99 -18.00 16.84
N GLY A 54 1.74 -16.90 17.01
CA GLY A 54 2.37 -16.55 18.28
C GLY A 54 1.40 -15.99 19.32
N TRP A 55 0.28 -15.42 18.88
CA TRP A 55 -0.77 -14.86 19.74
C TRP A 55 -2.15 -15.42 19.36
N PRO A 56 -2.38 -16.73 19.60
CA PRO A 56 -3.64 -17.37 19.24
C PRO A 56 -4.78 -16.77 20.07
N THR A 57 -5.88 -16.46 19.40
CA THR A 57 -7.12 -16.02 20.07
C THR A 57 -8.12 -17.17 20.05
N ALA A 58 -8.62 -17.55 21.23
CA ALA A 58 -9.72 -18.51 21.32
C ALA A 58 -10.97 -17.97 20.61
N ALA A 59 -11.82 -18.86 20.08
CA ALA A 59 -12.97 -18.46 19.27
C ALA A 59 -13.96 -17.52 19.98
N GLU A 60 -14.03 -17.61 21.31
CA GLU A 60 -14.91 -16.82 22.18
C GLU A 60 -14.21 -15.58 22.78
N ALA A 61 -12.90 -15.44 22.55
CA ALA A 61 -12.10 -14.37 23.13
C ALA A 61 -11.98 -13.16 22.21
N PHE A 62 -11.61 -12.02 22.80
CA PHE A 62 -11.40 -10.77 22.06
C PHE A 62 -10.27 -10.92 21.02
N PRO A 63 -10.48 -10.61 19.72
CA PRO A 63 -9.51 -10.77 18.63
C PRO A 63 -8.33 -9.78 18.65
N ALA A 64 -7.55 -9.80 19.73
CA ALA A 64 -6.47 -8.84 19.97
C ALA A 64 -5.37 -8.87 18.91
N SER A 65 -5.04 -10.05 18.37
CA SER A 65 -4.03 -10.20 17.33
C SER A 65 -4.46 -9.52 16.03
N THR A 66 -5.67 -9.81 15.54
CA THR A 66 -6.25 -9.18 14.35
C THR A 66 -6.39 -7.65 14.52
N LEU A 67 -6.87 -7.18 15.69
CA LEU A 67 -6.90 -5.76 16.01
C LEU A 67 -5.50 -5.13 15.89
N GLY A 68 -4.52 -5.71 16.57
CA GLY A 68 -3.15 -5.21 16.61
C GLY A 68 -2.51 -5.16 15.23
N ILE A 69 -2.71 -6.21 14.42
CA ILE A 69 -2.25 -6.28 13.03
C ILE A 69 -2.83 -5.12 12.21
N ASN A 70 -4.14 -4.90 12.27
CA ASN A 70 -4.79 -3.85 11.49
C ASN A 70 -4.38 -2.45 11.97
N VAL A 71 -4.40 -2.19 13.28
CA VAL A 71 -4.03 -0.89 13.86
C VAL A 71 -2.56 -0.56 13.61
N LEU A 72 -1.64 -1.53 13.77
CA LEU A 72 -0.23 -1.33 13.47
C LEU A 72 0.01 -1.11 11.98
N GLY A 73 -0.64 -1.87 11.11
CA GLY A 73 -0.54 -1.66 9.66
C GLY A 73 -1.02 -0.28 9.24
N CYS A 74 -2.11 0.20 9.86
CA CYS A 74 -2.61 1.56 9.70
C CYS A 74 -1.65 2.64 10.24
N ALA A 75 -1.00 2.41 11.39
CA ALA A 75 0.06 3.30 11.85
C ALA A 75 1.21 3.37 10.83
N LEU A 76 1.68 2.22 10.33
CA LEU A 76 2.79 2.12 9.39
C LEU A 76 2.47 2.78 8.03
N ILE A 77 1.24 2.67 7.51
CA ILE A 77 0.88 3.36 6.26
C ILE A 77 0.87 4.89 6.45
N GLY A 78 0.48 5.39 7.62
CA GLY A 78 0.56 6.82 7.95
C GLY A 78 1.99 7.35 7.96
N VAL A 79 2.94 6.60 8.53
CA VAL A 79 4.38 6.90 8.45
C VAL A 79 4.87 6.85 7.00
N LEU A 80 4.55 5.76 6.31
CA LEU A 80 5.01 5.52 4.94
C LEU A 80 4.56 6.61 3.97
N MET A 81 3.31 7.08 4.09
CA MET A 81 2.80 8.15 3.26
C MET A 81 3.64 9.41 3.40
N VAL A 82 3.92 9.86 4.63
CA VAL A 82 4.75 11.05 4.88
C VAL A 82 6.14 10.87 4.29
N LEU A 83 6.79 9.73 4.54
CA LEU A 83 8.15 9.49 4.06
C LEU A 83 8.24 9.44 2.53
N ILE A 84 7.26 8.83 1.85
CA ILE A 84 7.24 8.79 0.38
C ILE A 84 6.94 10.17 -0.21
N THR A 85 6.06 10.97 0.40
CA THR A 85 5.70 12.29 -0.13
C THR A 85 6.75 13.36 0.13
N GLU A 86 7.45 13.30 1.27
CA GLU A 86 8.31 14.40 1.73
C GLU A 86 9.81 14.06 1.71
N VAL A 87 10.19 12.77 1.75
CA VAL A 87 11.60 12.35 1.85
C VAL A 87 12.06 11.56 0.64
N TRP A 88 11.28 10.57 0.19
CA TRP A 88 11.69 9.58 -0.82
C TRP A 88 10.99 9.73 -2.17
N SER A 89 10.70 10.97 -2.60
CA SER A 89 9.92 11.26 -3.81
C SER A 89 10.47 10.62 -5.11
N ARG A 90 11.76 10.25 -5.15
CA ARG A 90 12.40 9.62 -6.33
C ARG A 90 12.32 8.09 -6.38
N GLN A 91 11.94 7.37 -5.33
CA GLN A 91 12.00 5.91 -5.31
C GLN A 91 10.67 5.24 -5.68
N ARG A 92 10.50 4.97 -6.98
CA ARG A 92 9.23 4.49 -7.57
C ARG A 92 8.77 3.10 -7.09
N LEU A 93 9.68 2.24 -6.63
CA LEU A 93 9.37 0.87 -6.20
C LEU A 93 9.05 0.73 -4.69
N ILE A 94 9.42 1.70 -3.84
CA ILE A 94 9.12 1.60 -2.40
C ILE A 94 7.61 1.59 -2.16
N ARG A 95 6.88 2.48 -2.84
CA ARG A 95 5.43 2.62 -2.68
C ARG A 95 4.66 1.31 -2.98
N PRO A 96 4.84 0.66 -4.14
CA PRO A 96 4.16 -0.60 -4.42
C PRO A 96 4.66 -1.75 -3.52
N PHE A 97 5.96 -1.81 -3.18
CA PHE A 97 6.49 -2.86 -2.31
C PHE A 97 5.93 -2.76 -0.89
N LEU A 98 6.10 -1.61 -0.23
CA LEU A 98 5.72 -1.43 1.18
C LEU A 98 4.23 -1.17 1.35
N GLY A 99 3.64 -0.30 0.52
CA GLY A 99 2.24 0.10 0.64
C GLY A 99 1.29 -1.00 0.20
N THR A 100 1.29 -1.31 -1.09
CA THR A 100 0.37 -2.32 -1.66
C THR A 100 0.79 -3.74 -1.29
N GLY A 101 2.09 -4.03 -1.32
CA GLY A 101 2.62 -5.36 -0.98
C GLY A 101 2.58 -5.62 0.52
N VAL A 102 3.60 -5.18 1.26
CA VAL A 102 3.80 -5.54 2.68
C VAL A 102 2.60 -5.16 3.54
N LEU A 103 2.17 -3.89 3.53
CA LEU A 103 1.07 -3.44 4.39
C LEU A 103 -0.29 -4.01 3.94
N GLY A 104 -0.49 -4.17 2.63
CA GLY A 104 -1.68 -4.83 2.08
C GLY A 104 -1.79 -6.30 2.45
N GLY A 105 -0.68 -7.06 2.44
CA GLY A 105 -0.65 -8.46 2.87
C GLY A 105 -0.67 -8.64 4.39
N PHE A 106 -0.09 -7.67 5.12
CA PHE A 106 -0.02 -7.66 6.57
C PHE A 106 -1.38 -7.37 7.20
N THR A 107 -2.15 -6.40 6.69
CA THR A 107 -3.49 -6.09 7.21
C THR A 107 -4.55 -7.05 6.66
N THR A 108 -5.68 -7.18 7.35
CA THR A 108 -6.77 -8.07 6.90
C THR A 108 -8.14 -7.61 7.37
N PHE A 109 -9.00 -7.29 6.40
CA PHE A 109 -10.42 -7.04 6.66
C PHE A 109 -11.23 -8.34 6.70
N SER A 110 -10.85 -9.35 5.91
CA SER A 110 -11.59 -10.62 5.84
C SER A 110 -11.50 -11.42 7.15
N THR A 111 -10.32 -11.50 7.78
CA THR A 111 -10.21 -12.14 9.10
C THR A 111 -11.00 -11.36 10.14
N TYR A 112 -10.94 -10.03 10.11
CA TYR A 112 -11.73 -9.16 10.97
C TYR A 112 -13.25 -9.43 10.89
N THR A 113 -13.81 -9.55 9.68
CA THR A 113 -15.24 -9.85 9.52
C THR A 113 -15.61 -11.26 9.98
N VAL A 114 -14.72 -12.24 9.77
CA VAL A 114 -14.92 -13.62 10.25
C VAL A 114 -14.88 -13.66 11.78
N ASP A 115 -13.97 -12.91 12.41
CA ASP A 115 -13.88 -12.82 13.87
C ASP A 115 -15.18 -12.23 14.46
N ILE A 116 -15.75 -11.18 13.86
CA ILE A 116 -17.05 -10.62 14.26
C ILE A 116 -18.16 -11.67 14.12
N GLN A 117 -18.22 -12.35 12.96
CA GLN A 117 -19.22 -13.40 12.73
C GLN A 117 -19.14 -14.51 13.79
N ARG A 118 -17.92 -14.94 14.14
CA ARG A 118 -17.68 -15.97 15.17
C ARG A 118 -18.16 -15.53 16.55
N LEU A 119 -17.87 -14.29 16.95
CA LEU A 119 -18.34 -13.73 18.22
C LEU A 119 -19.87 -13.69 18.29
N VAL A 120 -20.52 -13.25 17.21
CA VAL A 120 -22.00 -13.25 17.13
C VAL A 120 -22.56 -14.67 17.21
N ALA A 121 -21.96 -15.63 16.51
CA ALA A 121 -22.37 -17.03 16.54
C ALA A 121 -22.16 -17.69 17.92
N GLY A 122 -21.14 -17.24 18.67
CA GLY A 122 -20.88 -17.65 20.06
C GLY A 122 -21.71 -16.90 21.11
N ALA A 123 -22.73 -16.12 20.71
CA ALA A 123 -23.55 -15.29 21.60
C ALA A 123 -22.79 -14.17 22.35
N HIS A 124 -21.61 -13.76 21.87
CA HIS A 124 -20.80 -12.65 22.39
C HIS A 124 -21.02 -11.35 21.59
N VAL A 125 -22.28 -10.92 21.49
CA VAL A 125 -22.67 -9.78 20.64
C VAL A 125 -22.09 -8.45 21.14
N ASP A 126 -21.97 -8.28 22.45
CA ASP A 126 -21.33 -7.13 23.08
C ASP A 126 -19.87 -6.97 22.66
N ILE A 127 -19.09 -8.06 22.72
CA ILE A 127 -17.69 -8.09 22.29
C ILE A 127 -17.60 -7.84 20.77
N ALA A 128 -18.50 -8.45 19.98
CA ALA A 128 -18.55 -8.25 18.54
C ALA A 128 -18.78 -6.78 18.16
N LEU A 129 -19.74 -6.12 18.80
CA LEU A 129 -20.03 -4.70 18.58
C LEU A 129 -18.88 -3.81 19.01
N PHE A 130 -18.29 -4.06 20.19
CA PHE A 130 -17.12 -3.32 20.64
C PHE A 130 -15.96 -3.44 19.65
N TYR A 131 -15.64 -4.65 19.22
CA TYR A 131 -14.58 -4.91 18.24
C TYR A 131 -14.87 -4.28 16.87
N LEU A 132 -16.14 -4.30 16.44
CA LEU A 132 -16.62 -3.70 15.19
C LEU A 132 -16.34 -2.18 15.10
N PHE A 133 -16.50 -1.47 16.21
CA PHE A 133 -16.28 -0.01 16.24
C PHE A 133 -14.84 0.34 16.62
N LEU A 134 -14.24 -0.41 17.55
CA LEU A 134 -12.89 -0.14 18.01
C LEU A 134 -11.86 -0.23 16.89
N THR A 135 -11.97 -1.23 16.01
CA THR A 135 -10.98 -1.48 14.94
C THR A 135 -10.86 -0.30 13.97
N PRO A 136 -11.94 0.18 13.30
CA PRO A 136 -11.85 1.31 12.38
C PRO A 136 -11.49 2.63 13.10
N VAL A 137 -12.00 2.87 14.30
CA VAL A 137 -11.64 4.07 15.08
C VAL A 137 -10.14 4.07 15.42
N GLY A 138 -9.65 2.94 15.93
CA GLY A 138 -8.22 2.75 16.24
C GLY A 138 -7.35 2.89 15.01
N ALA A 139 -7.76 2.34 13.87
CA ALA A 139 -7.05 2.47 12.60
C ALA A 139 -6.93 3.94 12.14
N LEU A 140 -8.03 4.70 12.16
CA LEU A 140 -8.04 6.11 11.78
C LEU A 140 -7.16 6.95 12.69
N LEU A 141 -7.27 6.74 14.02
CA LEU A 141 -6.42 7.41 15.00
C LEU A 141 -4.95 7.06 14.78
N ALA A 142 -4.62 5.79 14.54
CA ALA A 142 -3.26 5.34 14.29
C ALA A 142 -2.63 6.01 13.07
N VAL A 143 -3.36 6.09 11.94
CA VAL A 143 -2.91 6.83 10.74
C VAL A 143 -2.67 8.30 11.06
N TRP A 144 -3.64 8.94 11.73
CA TRP A 144 -3.56 10.38 12.03
C TRP A 144 -2.39 10.72 12.93
N VAL A 145 -2.23 9.98 14.04
CA VAL A 145 -1.13 10.17 15.00
C VAL A 145 0.21 9.90 14.32
N SER A 146 0.36 8.78 13.61
CA SER A 146 1.64 8.40 13.03
C SER A 146 2.07 9.35 11.91
N ALA A 147 1.15 9.79 11.04
CA ALA A 147 1.44 10.76 10.00
C ALA A 147 1.83 12.12 10.61
N THR A 148 1.08 12.60 11.61
CA THR A 148 1.37 13.88 12.27
C THR A 148 2.72 13.86 12.98
N ALA A 149 3.00 12.78 13.73
CA ALA A 149 4.28 12.60 14.42
C ALA A 149 5.45 12.51 13.44
N THR A 150 5.30 11.74 12.36
CA THR A 150 6.35 11.61 11.32
C THR A 150 6.65 12.95 10.67
N ARG A 151 5.62 13.72 10.30
CA ARG A 151 5.77 15.04 9.69
C ARG A 151 6.52 16.02 10.62
N ARG A 152 6.18 16.02 11.91
CA ARG A 152 6.88 16.84 12.91
C ARG A 152 8.35 16.48 13.02
N LEU A 153 8.67 15.18 13.05
CA LEU A 153 10.04 14.68 13.14
C LEU A 153 10.87 15.00 11.88
N VAL A 154 10.27 14.85 10.70
CA VAL A 154 10.94 15.18 9.43
C VAL A 154 11.23 16.67 9.35
N ASN A 155 10.25 17.53 9.68
CA ASN A 155 10.44 18.98 9.66
C ASN A 155 11.51 19.44 10.65
N TRP A 156 11.53 18.87 11.86
CA TRP A 156 12.54 19.19 12.87
C TRP A 156 13.96 18.83 12.43
N ARG A 157 14.14 17.77 11.61
CA ARG A 157 15.46 17.37 11.12
C ARG A 157 15.99 18.16 9.93
N ILE A 158 15.12 18.87 9.22
CA ILE A 158 15.49 19.64 8.01
C ILE A 158 15.78 21.11 8.37
N GLN A 159 15.38 21.56 9.56
CA GLN A 159 15.77 22.85 10.15
C GLN A 159 17.12 22.74 10.87
#